data_AF-K7L758-F1
#
_entry.id   AF-K7L758-F1
#
_cell.length_a   1.000
_cell.length_b   1.000
_cell.length_c   1.000
_cell.angle_alpha   90.00
_cell.angle_beta   90.00
_cell.angle_gamma   90.00
#
_symmetry.space_group_name_H-M   'P 1'
#
loop_
_entity.id
_entity.type
_entity.pdbx_description
1 polymer ?
#
loop_
_entity_poly.entity_id
_entity_poly.type
_entity_poly.pdbx_seq_one_letter_code
_entity_poly.pdbx_strand_id
1 'polypeptide(L)'
;MPLPCFSGLDDALMSYLFGKKRATDIAHMIGDTVIDATCGNGFDTLAMLNLVSDDSHNGCVYALDIQKDALDNISLLLEESLNPNEKQLVKLFNICHSKMENAVPRNASVRLVAFNLGCLPGEELEVVECFAGRLCVENWICCKLHMFNRPCAPIPIFLYKR
;
A
#
# COMPACT_ATOMS: atom_id res chain seq x y z
N MET A 1 -10.22 -28.31 -13.64
CA MET A 1 -8.91 -28.23 -12.97
C MET A 1 -9.16 -28.00 -11.49
N PRO A 2 -8.46 -28.67 -10.56
CA PRO A 2 -8.50 -28.25 -9.17
C PRO A 2 -7.83 -26.88 -9.08
N LEU A 3 -8.52 -25.91 -8.48
CA LEU A 3 -7.97 -24.59 -8.18
C LEU A 3 -6.80 -24.75 -7.20
N PRO A 4 -5.70 -24.00 -7.34
CA PRO A 4 -4.65 -24.02 -6.33
C PRO A 4 -5.21 -23.43 -5.03
N CYS A 5 -4.97 -24.13 -3.92
CA CYS A 5 -5.44 -23.75 -2.60
C CYS A 5 -4.58 -22.59 -2.05
N PHE A 6 -5.02 -21.34 -2.23
CA PHE A 6 -4.30 -20.13 -1.79
C PHE A 6 -4.89 -19.45 -0.52
N SER A 7 -5.73 -20.15 0.24
CA SER A 7 -6.48 -19.58 1.38
C SER A 7 -5.63 -18.92 2.48
N GLY A 8 -4.33 -19.22 2.56
CA GLY A 8 -3.45 -18.66 3.60
C GLY A 8 -3.08 -17.19 3.43
N LEU A 9 -3.04 -16.66 2.19
CA LEU A 9 -2.61 -15.29 1.92
C LEU A 9 -3.68 -14.26 2.29
N ASP A 10 -4.93 -14.52 1.90
CA ASP A 10 -6.08 -13.66 2.20
C ASP A 10 -6.23 -13.53 3.73
N ASP A 11 -6.16 -14.64 4.46
CA ASP A 11 -6.25 -14.66 5.92
C ASP A 11 -5.09 -13.93 6.60
N ALA A 12 -3.88 -14.08 6.07
CA ALA A 12 -2.69 -13.44 6.60
C ALA A 12 -2.77 -11.91 6.42
N LEU A 13 -3.04 -11.44 5.19
CA LEU A 13 -3.18 -10.02 4.89
C LEU A 13 -4.34 -9.40 5.68
N MET A 14 -5.51 -10.05 5.72
CA MET A 14 -6.62 -9.61 6.55
C MET A 14 -6.23 -9.53 8.02
N SER A 15 -5.54 -10.53 8.54
CA SER A 15 -5.07 -10.51 9.91
C SER A 15 -4.14 -9.32 10.17
N TYR A 16 -3.26 -8.98 9.24
CA TYR A 16 -2.43 -7.78 9.35
C TYR A 16 -3.26 -6.50 9.34
N LEU A 17 -4.18 -6.37 8.36
CA LEU A 17 -5.06 -5.21 8.23
C LEU A 17 -5.95 -4.99 9.47
N PHE A 18 -6.38 -6.07 10.13
CA PHE A 18 -7.14 -6.02 11.38
C PHE A 18 -6.25 -5.98 12.64
N GLY A 19 -4.93 -5.80 12.50
CA GLY A 19 -3.98 -5.71 13.62
C GLY A 19 -3.78 -7.02 14.40
N LYS A 20 -4.21 -8.15 13.86
CA LYS A 20 -4.08 -9.50 14.44
C LYS A 20 -2.75 -10.17 14.12
N LYS A 21 -2.06 -9.74 13.06
CA LYS A 21 -0.72 -10.21 12.67
C LYS A 21 0.20 -9.03 12.43
N ARG A 22 1.50 -9.19 12.67
CA ARG A 22 2.51 -8.18 12.36
C ARG A 22 2.82 -8.20 10.87
N ALA A 23 3.30 -7.08 10.32
CA ALA A 23 3.78 -7.01 8.94
C ALA A 23 4.78 -8.15 8.65
N THR A 24 5.68 -8.42 9.60
CA THR A 24 6.66 -9.51 9.56
C THR A 24 6.06 -10.90 9.35
N ASP A 25 4.85 -11.14 9.85
CA ASP A 25 4.19 -12.45 9.77
C ASP A 25 3.64 -12.73 8.36
N ILE A 26 3.53 -11.69 7.52
CA ILE A 26 2.97 -11.76 6.18
C ILE A 26 3.96 -11.31 5.10
N ALA A 27 5.05 -10.65 5.51
CA ALA A 27 6.08 -10.06 4.65
C ALA A 27 6.70 -11.06 3.68
N HIS A 28 6.93 -12.29 4.15
CA HIS A 28 7.48 -13.39 3.35
C HIS A 28 6.67 -13.72 2.09
N MET A 29 5.45 -13.20 1.95
CA MET A 29 4.56 -13.55 0.85
C MET A 29 4.38 -12.44 -0.18
N ILE A 30 4.78 -11.20 0.10
CA ILE A 30 4.45 -10.09 -0.81
C ILE A 30 5.52 -9.92 -1.88
N GLY A 31 6.84 -9.85 -1.58
CA GLY A 31 7.96 -9.95 -2.55
C GLY A 31 7.92 -9.04 -3.79
N ASP A 32 6.89 -8.23 -3.93
CA ASP A 32 6.44 -7.54 -5.14
C ASP A 32 6.25 -6.05 -4.85
N THR A 33 5.76 -5.30 -5.82
CA THR A 33 5.51 -3.87 -5.68
C THR A 33 4.27 -3.61 -4.81
N VAL A 34 4.43 -2.71 -3.84
CA VAL A 34 3.33 -2.13 -3.05
C VAL A 34 3.31 -0.62 -3.23
N ILE A 35 2.12 -0.03 -3.13
CA ILE A 35 1.91 1.39 -3.36
C ILE A 35 1.21 1.99 -2.15
N ASP A 36 1.84 2.99 -1.53
CA ASP A 36 1.20 3.91 -0.61
C ASP A 36 0.81 5.16 -1.40
N ALA A 37 -0.47 5.29 -1.73
CA ALA A 37 -0.97 6.31 -2.63
C ALA A 37 -1.14 7.69 -1.95
N THR A 38 -1.04 7.75 -0.62
CA THR A 38 -1.17 8.99 0.17
C THR A 38 -0.30 8.87 1.42
N CYS A 39 1.02 8.96 1.25
CA CYS A 39 1.94 8.48 2.28
C CYS A 39 2.00 9.34 3.54
N GLY A 40 1.66 10.63 3.47
CA GLY A 40 1.62 11.52 4.63
C GLY A 40 2.90 11.45 5.46
N ASN A 41 2.78 11.10 6.74
CA ASN A 41 3.93 10.97 7.65
C ASN A 41 4.75 9.69 7.48
N GLY A 42 4.36 8.77 6.59
CA GLY A 42 5.15 7.60 6.21
C GLY A 42 5.01 6.37 7.11
N PHE A 43 4.08 6.35 8.08
CA PHE A 43 3.86 5.18 8.94
C PHE A 43 3.35 3.98 8.14
N ASP A 44 2.37 4.18 7.27
CA ASP A 44 1.85 3.13 6.38
C ASP A 44 2.94 2.68 5.41
N THR A 45 3.74 3.61 4.88
CA THR A 45 4.88 3.28 4.02
C THR A 45 5.93 2.42 4.72
N LEU A 46 6.31 2.74 5.97
CA LEU A 46 7.22 1.89 6.77
C LEU A 46 6.63 0.51 7.02
N ALA A 47 5.32 0.46 7.31
CA ALA A 47 4.65 -0.80 7.56
C ALA A 47 4.63 -1.66 6.28
N MET A 48 4.39 -1.06 5.11
CA MET A 48 4.51 -1.69 3.80
C MET A 48 5.93 -2.09 3.43
N LEU A 49 6.94 -1.29 3.80
CA LEU A 49 8.33 -1.64 3.56
C LEU A 49 8.69 -2.93 4.29
N ASN A 50 8.24 -3.09 5.54
CA ASN A 50 8.39 -4.33 6.28
C ASN A 50 7.68 -5.52 5.61
N LEU A 51 6.69 -5.29 4.74
CA LEU A 51 6.03 -6.35 3.98
C LEU A 51 6.84 -6.82 2.77
N VAL A 52 7.69 -5.95 2.20
CA VAL A 52 8.42 -6.22 0.96
C VAL A 52 9.91 -6.45 1.17
N SER A 53 10.42 -6.08 2.34
CA SER A 53 11.81 -6.27 2.74
C SER A 53 12.00 -7.71 3.22
N ASP A 54 12.05 -8.64 2.27
CA ASP A 54 12.56 -10.00 2.50
C ASP A 54 14.02 -10.12 2.02
N ASP A 55 14.67 -11.24 2.34
CA ASP A 55 16.04 -11.54 1.91
C ASP A 55 16.18 -11.62 0.37
N SER A 56 15.07 -11.64 -0.39
CA SER A 56 15.07 -11.72 -1.85
C SER A 56 15.23 -10.34 -2.52
N HIS A 57 15.04 -9.24 -1.79
CA HIS A 57 15.17 -7.84 -2.26
C HIS A 57 14.40 -7.51 -3.55
N ASN A 58 13.35 -8.27 -3.89
CA ASN A 58 12.60 -8.07 -5.14
C ASN A 58 11.43 -7.09 -5.01
N GLY A 59 11.02 -6.79 -3.78
CA GLY A 59 9.89 -5.91 -3.52
C GLY A 59 10.27 -4.43 -3.51
N CYS A 60 9.28 -3.57 -3.74
CA CYS A 60 9.49 -2.12 -3.77
C CYS A 60 8.23 -1.39 -3.30
N VAL A 61 8.41 -0.32 -2.53
CA VAL A 61 7.34 0.56 -2.08
C VAL A 61 7.36 1.83 -2.92
N TYR A 62 6.25 2.14 -3.59
CA TYR A 62 6.03 3.46 -4.20
C TYR A 62 5.18 4.29 -3.25
N ALA A 63 5.72 5.37 -2.72
CA ALA A 63 5.01 6.28 -1.83
C ALA A 63 4.72 7.59 -2.55
N LEU A 64 3.44 7.97 -2.61
CA LEU A 64 2.96 9.13 -3.35
C LEU A 64 2.30 10.10 -2.39
N ASP A 65 2.59 11.38 -2.56
CA ASP A 65 1.84 12.45 -1.91
C ASP A 65 1.88 13.74 -2.74
N ILE A 66 0.78 14.50 -2.72
CA ILE A 66 0.72 15.81 -3.36
C ILE A 66 1.51 16.85 -2.57
N GLN A 67 1.62 16.70 -1.25
CA GLN A 67 2.31 17.64 -0.38
C GLN A 67 3.80 17.32 -0.33
N LYS A 68 4.65 18.30 -0.66
CA LYS A 68 6.10 18.15 -0.57
C LYS A 68 6.55 17.89 0.87
N ASP A 69 5.90 18.54 1.84
CA ASP A 69 6.17 18.38 3.27
C ASP A 69 5.98 16.93 3.74
N ALA A 70 4.98 16.21 3.22
CA ALA A 70 4.79 14.79 3.51
C ALA A 70 5.99 13.96 3.04
N LEU A 71 6.52 14.27 1.85
CA LEU A 71 7.71 13.61 1.32
C LEU A 71 8.99 13.95 2.08
N ASP A 72 9.10 15.17 2.61
CA ASP A 72 10.25 15.55 3.42
C ASP A 72 10.20 14.84 4.78
N ASN A 73 9.02 14.77 5.40
CA ASN A 73 8.80 14.02 6.65
C ASN A 73 9.13 12.54 6.49
N ILE A 74 8.62 11.88 5.44
CA ILE A 74 8.94 10.48 5.19
C ILE A 74 10.42 10.30 4.84
N SER A 75 11.05 11.21 4.09
CA SER A 75 12.47 11.11 3.78
C SER A 75 13.33 11.12 5.07
N LEU A 76 13.01 12.01 6.01
CA LEU A 76 13.66 12.05 7.33
C LEU A 76 13.39 10.77 8.13
N LEU A 77 12.13 10.31 8.17
CA LEU A 77 11.75 9.08 8.86
C LEU A 77 12.52 7.86 8.31
N LEU A 78 12.64 7.74 6.99
CA LEU A 78 13.37 6.66 6.31
C LEU A 78 14.87 6.76 6.59
N GLU A 79 15.43 7.96 6.70
CA GLU A 79 16.83 8.18 7.06
C GLU A 79 17.16 7.75 8.49
N GLU A 80 16.25 7.98 9.42
CA GLU A 80 16.41 7.61 10.83
C GLU A 80 16.13 6.12 11.08
N SER A 81 15.22 5.52 10.30
CA SER A 81 14.67 4.19 10.59
C SER A 81 15.31 3.05 9.81
N LEU A 82 15.96 3.32 8.67
CA LEU A 82 16.35 2.30 7.70
C LEU A 82 17.83 2.30 7.37
N ASN A 83 18.35 1.13 7.03
CA ASN A 83 19.68 1.02 6.44
C ASN A 83 19.67 1.38 4.93
N PRO A 84 20.83 1.66 4.30
CA PRO A 84 20.88 2.02 2.88
C PRO A 84 20.22 1.01 1.92
N ASN A 85 20.25 -0.30 2.24
CA ASN A 85 19.66 -1.36 1.41
C ASN A 85 18.13 -1.40 1.49
N GLU A 86 17.55 -0.97 2.61
CA GLU A 86 16.10 -0.82 2.77
C GLU A 86 15.61 0.47 2.13
N LYS A 87 16.38 1.56 2.25
CA LYS A 87 16.04 2.87 1.67
C LYS A 87 15.87 2.81 0.15
N GLN A 88 16.68 2.02 -0.56
CA GLN A 88 16.56 1.83 -2.02
C GLN A 88 15.27 1.11 -2.45
N LEU A 89 14.58 0.43 -1.52
CA LEU A 89 13.30 -0.24 -1.80
C LEU A 89 12.15 0.76 -1.82
N VAL A 90 12.33 1.98 -1.31
CA VAL A 90 11.30 3.01 -1.26
C VAL A 90 11.52 4.08 -2.33
N LYS A 91 10.50 4.34 -3.14
CA LYS A 91 10.49 5.38 -4.17
C LYS A 91 9.43 6.42 -3.85
N LEU A 92 9.87 7.64 -3.61
CA LEU A 92 9.01 8.77 -3.23
C LEU A 92 8.63 9.60 -4.46
N PHE A 93 7.36 9.93 -4.62
CA PHE A 93 6.86 10.73 -5.75
C PHE A 93 5.96 11.87 -5.28
N ASN A 94 6.31 13.10 -5.64
CA ASN A 94 5.49 14.28 -5.35
C ASN A 94 4.40 14.47 -6.39
N ILE A 95 3.41 13.59 -6.36
CA ILE A 95 2.31 13.56 -7.32
C ILE A 95 1.01 13.18 -6.60
N CYS A 96 -0.11 13.64 -7.14
CA CYS A 96 -1.41 13.11 -6.76
C CYS A 96 -1.53 11.64 -7.19
N HIS A 97 -2.18 10.80 -6.38
CA HIS A 97 -2.44 9.40 -6.69
C HIS A 97 -3.19 9.20 -8.02
N SER A 98 -3.98 10.19 -8.47
CA SER A 98 -4.63 10.19 -9.79
C SER A 98 -3.64 10.08 -10.96
N LYS A 99 -2.36 10.41 -10.73
CA LYS A 99 -1.25 10.32 -11.70
C LYS A 99 -0.28 9.18 -11.41
N MET A 100 -0.62 8.22 -10.54
CA MET A 100 0.28 7.13 -10.15
C MET A 100 0.78 6.28 -11.33
N GLU A 101 0.00 6.19 -12.41
CA GLU A 101 0.38 5.52 -13.66
C GLU A 101 1.63 6.12 -14.33
N ASN A 102 2.00 7.36 -13.97
CA ASN A 102 3.22 8.02 -14.44
C ASN A 102 4.44 7.68 -13.58
N ALA A 103 4.24 7.18 -12.35
CA ALA A 103 5.30 6.81 -11.42
C ALA A 103 5.57 5.30 -11.41
N VAL A 104 4.51 4.49 -11.44
CA VAL A 104 4.59 3.04 -11.33
C VAL A 104 4.70 2.43 -12.74
N PRO A 105 5.77 1.66 -13.04
CA PRO A 105 5.90 0.99 -14.32
C PRO A 105 4.70 0.09 -14.62
N ARG A 106 4.19 0.12 -15.86
CA ARG A 106 3.02 -0.71 -16.25
C ARG A 106 3.24 -2.21 -16.10
N ASN A 107 4.49 -2.66 -16.11
CA ASN A 107 4.90 -4.05 -15.93
C ASN A 107 5.24 -4.39 -14.47
N ALA A 108 5.08 -3.46 -13.53
CA ALA A 108 5.26 -3.75 -12.11
C ALA A 108 4.21 -4.76 -11.64
N SER A 109 4.64 -5.82 -10.93
CA SER A 109 3.73 -6.72 -10.23
C SER A 109 3.24 -6.01 -8.97
N VAL A 110 2.18 -5.21 -9.10
CA VAL A 110 1.58 -4.53 -7.93
C VAL A 110 0.71 -5.54 -7.18
N ARG A 111 0.95 -5.70 -5.88
CA ARG A 111 0.18 -6.60 -5.00
C ARG A 111 -0.68 -5.90 -3.98
N LEU A 112 -0.32 -4.69 -3.59
CA LEU A 112 -1.06 -3.89 -2.62
C LEU A 112 -1.02 -2.42 -3.04
N VAL A 113 -2.16 -1.76 -2.96
CA VAL A 113 -2.29 -0.30 -3.03
C VAL A 113 -3.08 0.13 -1.81
N ALA A 114 -2.52 0.99 -0.97
CA ALA A 114 -3.27 1.63 0.11
C ALA A 114 -3.53 3.09 -0.22
N PHE A 115 -4.74 3.53 0.13
CA PHE A 115 -5.12 4.92 0.18
C PHE A 115 -5.53 5.24 1.61
N ASN A 116 -4.82 6.14 2.26
CA ASN A 116 -5.18 6.71 3.55
C ASN A 116 -5.87 8.05 3.32
N LEU A 117 -7.10 7.92 2.84
CA LEU A 117 -8.01 8.99 2.55
C LEU A 117 -8.53 9.53 3.87
N GLY A 118 -8.15 10.76 4.27
CA GLY A 118 -8.56 11.39 5.52
C GLY A 118 -10.08 11.52 5.73
N CYS A 119 -10.55 12.59 6.35
CA CYS A 119 -11.99 12.89 6.39
C CYS A 119 -12.45 13.37 5.00
N LEU A 120 -12.60 12.47 4.03
CA LEU A 120 -12.83 12.90 2.66
C LEU A 120 -14.31 13.09 2.31
N PRO A 121 -14.64 14.17 1.58
CA PRO A 121 -15.89 14.28 0.84
C PRO A 121 -15.92 13.23 -0.29
N GLY A 122 -17.12 12.82 -0.72
CA GLY A 122 -17.33 11.62 -1.56
C GLY A 122 -16.57 11.53 -2.90
N GLU A 123 -16.06 12.64 -3.44
CA GLU A 123 -15.39 12.68 -4.76
C GLU A 123 -14.08 11.86 -4.82
N GLU A 124 -13.27 11.87 -3.76
CA GLU A 124 -12.01 11.10 -3.75
C GLU A 124 -12.26 9.58 -3.63
N LEU A 125 -13.35 9.18 -2.97
CA LEU A 125 -13.76 7.77 -2.93
C LEU A 125 -14.09 7.26 -4.34
N GLU A 126 -14.79 8.06 -5.15
CA GLU A 126 -15.10 7.72 -6.54
C GLU A 126 -13.83 7.54 -7.40
N VAL A 127 -12.80 8.36 -7.17
CA VAL A 127 -11.51 8.21 -7.88
C VAL A 127 -10.84 6.88 -7.55
N VAL A 128 -10.81 6.50 -6.26
CA VAL A 128 -10.25 5.21 -5.82
C VAL A 128 -11.08 4.04 -6.34
N GLU A 129 -12.41 4.12 -6.27
CA GLU A 129 -13.32 3.10 -6.80
C GLU A 129 -13.19 2.97 -8.33
N CYS A 130 -13.06 4.08 -9.05
CA CYS A 130 -12.82 4.09 -10.49
C CYS A 130 -11.47 3.46 -10.85
N PHE A 131 -10.41 3.74 -10.08
CA PHE A 131 -9.14 3.05 -10.24
C PHE A 131 -9.26 1.55 -9.96
N ALA A 132 -9.86 1.17 -8.84
CA ALA A 132 -10.09 -0.22 -8.48
C ALA A 132 -10.87 -0.98 -9.58
N GLY A 133 -11.88 -0.34 -10.16
CA GLY A 133 -12.68 -0.89 -11.27
C GLY A 133 -11.92 -1.04 -12.59
N ARG A 134 -10.77 -0.37 -12.76
CA ARG A 134 -9.86 -0.54 -13.91
C ARG A 134 -8.84 -1.66 -13.72
N LEU A 135 -8.67 -2.17 -12.50
CA LEU A 135 -7.84 -3.33 -12.23
C LEU A 135 -8.56 -4.58 -12.73
N CYS A 136 -7.85 -5.52 -13.38
CA CYS A 136 -8.46 -6.76 -13.88
C CYS A 136 -9.15 -7.54 -12.75
N VAL A 137 -10.48 -7.49 -12.73
CA VAL A 137 -11.35 -7.92 -11.62
C VAL A 137 -11.25 -9.40 -11.27
N GLU A 138 -10.65 -10.24 -12.12
CA GLU A 138 -10.48 -11.66 -11.84
C GLU A 138 -9.51 -11.90 -10.67
N ASN A 139 -8.55 -10.99 -10.45
CA ASN A 139 -7.48 -11.17 -9.47
C ASN A 139 -7.36 -10.02 -8.46
N TRP A 140 -8.25 -9.04 -8.39
CA TRP A 140 -8.12 -7.95 -7.41
C TRP A 140 -9.29 -7.94 -6.42
N ILE A 141 -8.96 -7.86 -5.13
CA ILE A 141 -9.92 -7.67 -4.04
C ILE A 141 -9.75 -6.25 -3.50
N CYS A 142 -10.85 -5.50 -3.49
CA CYS A 142 -10.94 -4.23 -2.78
C CYS A 142 -11.44 -4.49 -1.36
N CYS A 143 -10.67 -4.06 -0.37
CA CYS A 143 -11.06 -4.05 1.04
C CYS A 143 -11.11 -2.62 1.55
N LYS A 144 -12.34 -2.17 1.80
CA LYS A 144 -12.61 -0.92 2.48
C LYS A 144 -12.63 -1.16 3.97
N LEU A 145 -11.65 -0.63 4.69
CA LEU A 145 -11.66 -0.66 6.15
C LEU A 145 -12.29 0.64 6.65
N HIS A 146 -13.58 0.59 6.97
CA HIS A 146 -14.16 1.60 7.83
C HIS A 146 -13.65 1.35 9.25
N MET A 147 -12.82 2.25 9.78
CA MET A 147 -12.48 2.25 11.19
C MET A 147 -13.76 2.50 12.00
N PHE A 148 -14.35 1.44 12.52
CA PHE A 148 -15.69 1.35 13.12
C PHE A 148 -15.95 2.23 14.36
N ASN A 149 -15.13 3.24 14.67
CA ASN A 149 -15.29 3.98 15.91
C ASN A 149 -14.90 5.46 15.92
N ARG A 150 -14.71 6.11 14.76
CA ARG A 150 -14.55 7.58 14.70
C ARG A 150 -15.16 8.14 13.40
N PRO A 151 -16.19 9.00 13.48
CA PRO A 151 -16.80 9.63 12.29
C PRO A 151 -15.84 10.56 11.53
N CYS A 152 -14.67 10.84 12.10
CA CYS A 152 -13.60 11.65 11.52
C CYS A 152 -12.27 10.88 11.47
N ALA A 153 -12.29 9.55 11.43
CA ALA A 153 -11.09 8.78 11.12
C ALA A 153 -10.88 8.68 9.61
N PRO A 154 -9.62 8.61 9.16
CA PRO A 154 -9.34 8.24 7.79
C PRO A 154 -10.00 6.91 7.42
N ILE A 155 -10.36 6.78 6.15
CA ILE A 155 -10.86 5.55 5.55
C ILE A 155 -9.68 4.91 4.80
N PRO A 156 -8.96 3.96 5.41
CA PRO A 156 -7.96 3.21 4.68
C PRO A 156 -8.65 2.27 3.68
N ILE A 157 -8.32 2.44 2.39
CA ILE A 157 -8.76 1.57 1.30
C ILE A 157 -7.56 0.76 0.84
N PHE A 158 -7.66 -0.56 0.89
CA PHE A 158 -6.63 -1.46 0.40
C PHE A 158 -7.14 -2.22 -0.82
N LEU A 159 -6.43 -2.08 -1.94
CA LEU A 159 -6.62 -2.91 -3.11
C LEU A 159 -5.48 -3.92 -3.12
N TYR A 160 -5.80 -5.21 -3.12
CA TYR A 160 -4.77 -6.24 -3.22
C TYR A 160 -5.08 -7.26 -4.29
N LYS A 161 -4.03 -7.85 -4.83
CA LYS A 161 -4.13 -8.89 -5.86
C LYS A 161 -4.18 -10.28 -5.21
N ARG A 162 -5.22 -11.07 -5.54
CA ARG A 162 -5.38 -12.49 -5.22
C ARG A 162 -4.24 -13.33 -5.77
#